data_AF-A0A812XXS2-F1
#
_entry.id   AF-A0A812XXS2-F1
#
_cell.length_a   1.000
_cell.length_b   1.000
_cell.length_c   1.000
_cell.angle_alpha   90.00
_cell.angle_beta   90.00
_cell.angle_gamma   90.00
#
_symmetry.space_group_name_H-M   'P 1'
#
loop_
_entity.id
_entity.type
_entity.pdbx_description
1 polymer ?
#
loop_
_entity_poly.entity_id
_entity_poly.type
_entity_poly.pdbx_seq_one_letter_code
_entity_poly.pdbx_strand_id
1 'polypeptide(L)'
;YDHYNCYHPWNLQTRYLTCDDPYPEGGHRHLLRQVDNVQKAIKNMRSLWFVGIMEHYKASVCMLMFQLQMSTESCDCESQATAKQVHERHGVPDHDIRVLPSTVRAKIDAMTAADKILYDAALQEFRERIAYVEAAIGKTILCTT
;
A
#
# COMPACT_ATOMS: atom_id res chain seq x y z
N TYR A 1 25.02 15.19 -5.26
CA TYR A 1 23.67 14.89 -4.77
C TYR A 1 22.90 14.08 -5.81
N ASP A 2 23.50 12.98 -6.28
CA ASP A 2 22.83 12.03 -7.17
C ASP A 2 23.19 10.62 -6.69
N HIS A 3 22.67 10.29 -5.51
CA HIS A 3 22.67 8.93 -5.03
C HIS A 3 21.26 8.40 -5.32
N TYR A 4 21.17 7.33 -6.12
CA TYR A 4 19.95 6.62 -6.52
C TYR A 4 19.13 7.15 -7.73
N ASN A 5 19.72 7.79 -8.75
CA ASN A 5 18.99 8.18 -9.97
C ASN A 5 17.68 8.93 -9.67
N CYS A 6 17.75 9.96 -8.82
CA CYS A 6 16.58 10.73 -8.34
C CYS A 6 15.57 9.97 -7.43
N TYR A 7 15.86 8.75 -6.99
CA TYR A 7 15.04 8.01 -6.03
C TYR A 7 15.32 8.46 -4.58
N HIS A 8 14.28 8.92 -3.89
CA HIS A 8 14.37 9.38 -2.50
C HIS A 8 13.55 8.49 -1.57
N PRO A 9 14.15 7.47 -0.92
CA PRO A 9 13.42 6.43 -0.18
C PRO A 9 12.81 6.88 1.14
N TRP A 10 13.22 8.03 1.69
CA TRP A 10 12.75 8.46 3.00
C TRP A 10 11.26 8.77 2.96
N ASN A 11 10.51 8.08 3.81
CA ASN A 11 9.06 8.19 3.98
C ASN A 11 8.31 8.42 2.66
N LEU A 12 8.57 7.55 1.69
CA LEU A 12 8.13 7.71 0.31
C LEU A 12 6.61 7.72 0.21
N GLN A 13 5.93 6.78 0.86
CA GLN A 13 4.45 6.68 0.80
C GLN A 13 3.79 7.92 1.39
N THR A 14 4.27 8.35 2.56
CA THR A 14 3.80 9.55 3.25
C THR A 14 3.97 10.77 2.37
N ARG A 15 5.12 10.93 1.71
CA ARG A 15 5.40 12.07 0.83
C ARG A 15 4.49 12.12 -0.37
N TYR A 16 4.25 10.97 -1.03
CA TYR A 16 3.31 10.90 -2.14
C TYR A 16 1.90 11.33 -1.72
N LEU A 17 1.47 10.94 -0.52
CA LEU A 17 0.14 11.27 0.00
C LEU A 17 0.03 12.68 0.58
N THR A 18 1.13 13.43 0.70
CA THR A 18 1.12 14.86 1.11
C THR A 18 1.44 15.82 -0.03
N CYS A 19 1.61 15.32 -1.26
CA CYS A 19 1.96 16.15 -2.40
C CYS A 19 0.82 17.12 -2.72
N ASP A 20 1.11 18.42 -2.69
CA ASP A 20 0.17 19.49 -3.04
C ASP A 20 0.46 20.12 -4.40
N ASP A 21 1.53 19.68 -5.08
CA ASP A 21 2.12 20.43 -6.18
C ASP A 21 1.35 20.18 -7.49
N PRO A 22 0.64 21.17 -8.05
CA PRO A 22 -0.01 21.06 -9.34
C PRO A 22 1.04 21.35 -10.43
N TYR A 23 2.01 20.45 -10.58
CA TYR A 23 2.99 20.43 -11.69
C TYR A 23 3.58 21.81 -12.08
N PRO A 24 4.53 22.39 -11.32
CA PRO A 24 5.33 23.50 -11.82
C PRO A 24 6.41 22.89 -12.72
N GLU A 25 6.18 22.94 -14.04
CA GLU A 25 7.20 22.85 -15.08
C GLU A 25 8.33 21.83 -14.83
N GLY A 26 8.04 20.55 -15.06
CA GLY A 26 9.06 19.55 -15.44
C GLY A 26 9.96 18.97 -14.35
N GLY A 27 9.69 19.19 -13.06
CA GLY A 27 10.49 18.60 -11.98
C GLY A 27 9.65 17.86 -10.92
N HIS A 28 10.05 16.63 -10.59
CA HIS A 28 9.53 15.90 -9.42
C HIS A 28 10.04 16.52 -8.09
N ARG A 29 9.78 17.81 -7.83
CA ARG A 29 10.28 18.52 -6.63
C ARG A 29 9.72 17.96 -5.32
N HIS A 30 8.54 17.35 -5.35
CA HIS A 30 8.02 16.55 -4.23
C HIS A 30 8.93 15.37 -3.86
N LEU A 31 9.78 14.91 -4.80
CA LEU A 31 10.77 13.88 -4.52
C LEU A 31 11.88 14.33 -3.55
N LEU A 32 12.00 15.64 -3.27
CA LEU A 32 13.03 16.20 -2.38
C LEU A 32 12.45 16.79 -1.09
N ARG A 33 11.13 16.90 -0.97
CA ARG A 33 10.48 17.49 0.21
C ARG A 33 10.47 16.49 1.37
N GLN A 34 10.91 16.92 2.54
CA GLN A 34 10.78 16.13 3.77
C GLN A 34 9.33 16.02 4.20
N VAL A 35 8.96 14.90 4.83
CA VAL A 35 7.67 14.76 5.50
C VAL A 35 7.61 15.73 6.66
N ASP A 36 6.69 16.69 6.58
CA ASP A 36 6.38 17.62 7.65
C ASP A 36 5.16 17.18 8.48
N ASN A 37 4.25 16.38 7.91
CA ASN A 37 3.00 16.03 8.56
C ASN A 37 2.40 14.67 8.13
N VAL A 38 2.64 13.62 8.92
CA VAL A 38 2.04 12.29 8.70
C VAL A 38 0.50 12.29 8.83
N GLN A 39 -0.07 13.18 9.66
CA GLN A 39 -1.54 13.26 9.82
C GLN A 39 -2.22 13.75 8.56
N LYS A 40 -1.56 14.63 7.79
CA LYS A 40 -2.03 15.03 6.46
C LYS A 40 -2.06 13.84 5.50
N ALA A 41 -1.02 13.01 5.49
CA ALA A 41 -0.98 11.80 4.67
C ALA A 41 -2.12 10.83 5.03
N ILE A 42 -2.36 10.60 6.33
CA ILE A 42 -3.44 9.74 6.82
C ILE A 42 -4.80 10.31 6.38
N LYS A 43 -5.03 11.61 6.55
CA LYS A 43 -6.26 12.27 6.10
C LYS A 43 -6.48 12.09 4.59
N ASN A 44 -5.43 12.31 3.80
CA ASN A 44 -5.49 12.18 2.34
C ASN A 44 -5.73 10.72 1.93
N MET A 45 -5.05 9.76 2.55
CA MET A 45 -5.26 8.32 2.35
C MET A 45 -6.73 7.93 2.62
N ARG A 46 -7.30 8.37 3.75
CA ARG A 46 -8.71 8.10 4.08
C ARG A 46 -9.70 8.71 3.09
N SER A 47 -9.33 9.83 2.45
CA SER A 47 -10.16 10.48 1.42
C SER A 47 -10.14 9.75 0.07
N LEU A 48 -9.22 8.78 -0.13
CA LEU A 48 -9.19 7.99 -1.35
C LEU A 48 -10.40 7.06 -1.41
N TRP A 49 -10.99 6.99 -2.61
CA TRP A 49 -12.09 6.08 -2.90
C TRP A 49 -11.71 4.60 -2.69
N PHE A 50 -10.44 4.25 -2.91
CA PHE A 50 -9.90 2.90 -2.75
C PHE A 50 -8.48 2.94 -2.18
N VAL A 51 -8.15 1.98 -1.30
CA VAL A 51 -6.81 1.74 -0.76
C VAL A 51 -6.58 0.24 -0.68
N GLY A 52 -5.58 -0.28 -1.39
CA GLY A 52 -5.18 -1.69 -1.33
C GLY A 52 -3.93 -1.90 -0.48
N ILE A 53 -3.76 -3.12 0.05
CA ILE A 53 -2.58 -3.57 0.81
C ILE A 53 -1.93 -4.74 0.06
N MET A 54 -0.63 -4.64 -0.18
CA MET A 54 0.12 -5.60 -1.01
C MET A 54 0.12 -7.00 -0.40
N GLU A 55 0.31 -7.09 0.91
CA GLU A 55 0.27 -8.33 1.71
C GLU A 55 -1.09 -9.02 1.63
N HIS A 56 -2.13 -8.26 1.27
CA HIS A 56 -3.51 -8.72 1.10
C HIS A 56 -4.00 -8.46 -0.33
N TYR A 57 -3.15 -8.68 -1.34
CA TYR A 57 -3.43 -8.36 -2.74
C TYR A 57 -4.75 -8.94 -3.26
N LYS A 58 -5.05 -10.23 -2.97
CA LYS A 58 -6.34 -10.87 -3.33
C LYS A 58 -7.54 -10.12 -2.78
N ALA A 59 -7.54 -9.88 -1.47
CA ALA A 59 -8.60 -9.14 -0.79
C ALA A 59 -8.73 -7.72 -1.34
N SER A 60 -7.61 -7.05 -1.64
CA SER A 60 -7.60 -5.72 -2.25
C SER A 60 -8.26 -5.71 -3.63
N VAL A 61 -7.96 -6.68 -4.48
CA VAL A 61 -8.60 -6.82 -5.81
C VAL A 61 -10.10 -7.10 -5.65
N CYS A 62 -10.48 -7.96 -4.72
CA CYS A 62 -11.90 -8.26 -4.47
C CYS A 62 -12.70 -7.06 -3.97
N MET A 63 -12.12 -6.29 -3.05
CA MET A 63 -12.70 -5.02 -2.62
C MET A 63 -12.85 -4.05 -3.81
N LEU A 64 -11.83 -3.93 -4.67
CA LEU A 64 -11.91 -3.08 -5.86
C LEU A 64 -13.02 -3.54 -6.83
N MET A 65 -13.13 -4.84 -7.09
CA MET A 65 -14.18 -5.42 -7.94
C MET A 65 -15.57 -5.11 -7.38
N PHE A 66 -15.76 -5.26 -6.06
CA PHE A 66 -17.00 -4.89 -5.39
C PHE A 66 -17.32 -3.40 -5.59
N GLN A 67 -16.36 -2.51 -5.35
CA GLN A 67 -16.58 -1.06 -5.50
C GLN A 67 -16.87 -0.63 -6.94
N LEU A 68 -16.30 -1.35 -7.93
CA LEU A 68 -16.59 -1.17 -9.35
C LEU A 68 -17.89 -1.85 -9.81
N GLN A 69 -18.65 -2.48 -8.90
CA GLN A 69 -19.87 -3.25 -9.22
C GLN A 69 -19.62 -4.38 -10.22
N MET A 70 -18.41 -4.96 -10.18
CA MET A 70 -18.06 -6.15 -10.96
C MET A 70 -18.45 -7.43 -10.20
N SER A 71 -18.48 -8.56 -10.91
CA SER A 71 -18.74 -9.87 -10.29
C SER A 71 -17.71 -10.19 -9.21
N THR A 72 -18.19 -10.54 -8.01
CA THR A 72 -17.38 -11.01 -6.87
C THR A 72 -17.50 -12.52 -6.68
N GLU A 73 -17.84 -13.26 -7.75
CA GLU A 73 -18.00 -14.72 -7.68
C GLU A 73 -16.70 -15.43 -7.30
N SER A 74 -15.57 -14.99 -7.86
CA SER A 74 -14.23 -15.51 -7.57
C SER A 74 -13.61 -14.94 -6.28
N CYS A 75 -14.35 -14.09 -5.56
CA CYS A 75 -13.94 -13.48 -4.32
C CYS A 75 -14.48 -14.26 -3.14
N ASP A 76 -13.83 -15.39 -2.89
CA ASP A 76 -14.15 -16.27 -1.77
C ASP A 76 -12.89 -17.05 -1.40
N CYS A 77 -12.49 -16.93 -0.13
CA CYS A 77 -11.38 -17.68 0.44
C CYS A 77 -11.62 -19.20 0.44
N GLU A 78 -12.87 -19.64 0.51
CA GLU A 78 -13.24 -21.06 0.54
C GLU A 78 -13.38 -21.65 -0.87
N SER A 79 -13.55 -20.80 -1.88
CA SER A 79 -13.69 -21.27 -3.26
C SER A 79 -12.34 -21.74 -3.82
N GLN A 80 -12.33 -22.96 -4.38
CA GLN A 80 -11.22 -23.43 -5.22
C GLN A 80 -11.14 -22.66 -6.56
N ALA A 81 -12.17 -21.86 -6.87
CA ALA A 81 -12.23 -20.94 -8.00
C ALA A 81 -11.40 -19.68 -7.73
N THR A 82 -10.18 -19.84 -7.23
CA THR A 82 -9.24 -18.72 -7.16
C THR A 82 -8.95 -18.26 -8.57
N ALA A 83 -9.31 -17.01 -8.91
CA ALA A 83 -8.77 -16.36 -10.10
C ALA A 83 -7.25 -16.58 -10.09
N LYS A 84 -6.72 -17.20 -11.16
CA LYS A 84 -5.28 -17.46 -11.27
C LYS A 84 -4.56 -16.11 -11.27
N GLN A 85 -3.98 -15.76 -10.12
CA GLN A 85 -3.12 -14.59 -10.03
C GLN A 85 -1.79 -14.96 -10.67
N VAL A 86 -1.50 -14.34 -11.81
CA VAL A 86 -0.17 -14.44 -12.41
C VAL A 86 0.76 -13.60 -11.55
N HIS A 87 1.74 -14.26 -10.93
CA HIS A 87 2.78 -13.58 -10.19
C HIS A 87 4.02 -13.48 -11.08
N GLU A 88 4.17 -12.33 -11.74
CA GLU A 88 5.35 -12.01 -12.53
C GLU A 88 6.39 -11.31 -11.64
N ARG A 89 7.58 -11.88 -11.54
CA ARG A 89 8.66 -11.37 -10.68
C ARG A 89 9.52 -10.29 -11.33
N HIS A 90 9.31 -10.00 -12.61
CA HIS A 90 10.02 -8.98 -13.39
C HIS A 90 11.57 -8.97 -13.20
N GLY A 91 12.18 -10.11 -12.89
CA GLY A 91 13.63 -10.22 -12.65
C GLY A 91 14.14 -9.58 -11.35
N VAL A 92 13.26 -9.21 -10.42
CA VAL A 92 13.64 -8.65 -9.12
C VAL A 92 14.05 -9.79 -8.18
N PRO A 93 15.26 -9.75 -7.58
CA PRO A 93 15.69 -10.76 -6.61
C PRO A 93 14.76 -10.83 -5.40
N ASP A 94 14.60 -12.01 -4.84
CA ASP A 94 13.88 -12.16 -3.57
C ASP A 94 14.66 -11.44 -2.46
N HIS A 95 13.95 -10.63 -1.66
CA HIS A 95 14.52 -9.88 -0.56
C HIS A 95 13.88 -10.33 0.75
N ASP A 96 14.70 -10.77 1.71
CA ASP A 96 14.24 -11.13 3.05
C ASP A 96 14.83 -10.16 4.08
N ILE A 97 13.98 -9.36 4.72
CA ILE A 97 14.41 -8.40 5.74
C ILE A 97 15.06 -9.08 6.96
N ARG A 98 14.77 -10.36 7.20
CA ARG A 98 15.32 -11.14 8.32
C ARG A 98 16.82 -11.39 8.16
N VAL A 99 17.31 -11.46 6.91
CA VAL A 99 18.75 -11.68 6.64
C VAL A 99 19.58 -10.39 6.72
N LEU A 100 18.94 -9.22 6.84
CA LEU A 100 19.66 -7.95 6.97
C LEU A 100 20.28 -7.81 8.37
N PRO A 101 21.47 -7.19 8.51
CA PRO A 101 22.01 -6.84 9.81
C PRO A 101 21.05 -5.93 10.60
N SER A 102 21.02 -6.07 11.93
CA SER A 102 20.18 -5.23 12.79
C SER A 102 20.45 -3.74 12.63
N THR A 103 21.71 -3.35 12.39
CA THR A 103 22.12 -1.97 12.12
C THR A 103 21.57 -1.43 10.80
N VAL A 104 21.36 -2.29 9.80
CA VAL A 104 20.74 -1.92 8.52
C VAL A 104 19.23 -1.79 8.71
N ARG A 105 18.59 -2.73 9.42
CA ARG A 105 17.15 -2.63 9.74
C ARG A 105 16.83 -1.33 10.49
N ALA A 106 17.62 -0.99 11.51
CA ALA A 106 17.44 0.26 12.26
C ALA A 106 17.53 1.51 11.37
N LYS A 107 18.38 1.49 10.33
CA LYS A 107 18.44 2.58 9.35
C LYS A 107 17.20 2.62 8.48
N ILE A 108 16.70 1.48 8.01
CA ILE A 108 15.44 1.40 7.26
C ILE A 108 14.29 1.94 8.11
N ASP A 109 14.16 1.49 9.36
CA ASP A 109 13.12 1.93 10.29
C ASP A 109 13.17 3.44 10.53
N ALA A 110 14.37 4.01 10.67
CA ALA A 110 14.53 5.47 10.80
C ALA A 110 14.13 6.22 9.52
N MET A 111 14.45 5.66 8.35
CA MET A 111 14.11 6.25 7.05
C MET A 111 12.63 6.16 6.71
N THR A 112 11.90 5.18 7.24
CA THR A 112 10.48 4.91 6.95
C THR A 112 9.56 5.13 8.16
N ALA A 113 10.02 5.81 9.20
CA ALA A 113 9.28 5.97 10.46
C ALA A 113 7.87 6.55 10.28
N ALA A 114 7.69 7.53 9.38
CA ALA A 114 6.36 8.10 9.09
C ALA A 114 5.53 7.17 8.20
N ASP A 115 6.16 6.48 7.24
CA ASP A 115 5.49 5.48 6.41
C ASP A 115 4.94 4.34 7.26
N LYS A 116 5.64 3.94 8.33
CA LYS A 116 5.14 2.94 9.26
C LYS A 116 3.84 3.39 9.94
N ILE A 117 3.80 4.63 10.43
CA ILE A 117 2.60 5.20 11.07
C ILE A 117 1.43 5.27 10.07
N LEU A 118 1.71 5.72 8.85
CA LEU A 118 0.72 5.76 7.77
C LEU A 118 0.23 4.36 7.40
N TYR A 119 1.13 3.38 7.27
CA TYR A 119 0.80 2.00 6.93
C TYR A 119 -0.08 1.35 8.01
N ASP A 120 0.24 1.56 9.29
CA ASP A 120 -0.58 1.04 10.40
C ASP A 120 -2.01 1.63 10.34
N ALA A 121 -2.15 2.92 10.00
CA ALA A 121 -3.46 3.55 9.79
C ALA A 121 -4.19 3.04 8.53
N ALA A 122 -3.46 2.80 7.42
CA ALA A 122 -4.03 2.27 6.19
C ALA A 122 -4.48 0.82 6.36
N LEU A 123 -3.77 0.02 7.14
CA LEU A 123 -4.14 -1.36 7.45
C LEU A 123 -5.42 -1.42 8.29
N GLN A 124 -5.60 -0.49 9.23
CA GLN A 124 -6.86 -0.36 9.96
C GLN A 124 -8.02 0.00 9.02
N GLU A 125 -7.87 1.06 8.23
CA GLU A 125 -8.88 1.50 7.25
C GLU A 125 -9.24 0.37 6.28
N PHE A 126 -8.23 -0.35 5.77
CA PHE A 126 -8.40 -1.50 4.89
C PHE A 126 -9.26 -2.59 5.55
N ARG A 127 -8.96 -2.97 6.80
CA ARG A 127 -9.73 -3.99 7.53
C ARG A 127 -11.18 -3.58 7.73
N GLU A 128 -11.43 -2.32 8.06
CA GLU A 128 -12.79 -1.78 8.22
C GLU A 128 -13.57 -1.84 6.90
N ARG A 129 -12.94 -1.46 5.78
CA ARG A 129 -13.56 -1.55 4.44
C ARG A 129 -13.79 -2.99 3.99
N ILE A 130 -12.86 -3.89 4.26
CA ILE A 130 -13.02 -5.33 3.99
C ILE A 130 -14.23 -5.86 4.75
N ALA A 131 -14.34 -5.60 6.05
CA ALA A 131 -15.47 -6.06 6.86
C ALA A 131 -16.82 -5.58 6.30
N TYR A 132 -16.87 -4.33 5.82
CA TYR A 132 -18.05 -3.82 5.12
C TYR A 132 -18.36 -4.59 3.83
N VAL A 133 -17.34 -4.85 2.98
CA VAL A 133 -17.52 -5.61 1.74
C VAL A 133 -17.99 -7.04 2.03
N GLU A 134 -17.35 -7.73 2.97
CA GLU A 134 -17.70 -9.10 3.37
C GLU A 134 -19.14 -9.19 3.87
N ALA A 135 -19.57 -8.23 4.68
CA ALA A 135 -20.97 -8.12 5.13
C ALA A 135 -21.95 -7.89 3.96
N ALA A 136 -21.55 -7.11 2.95
CA ALA A 136 -22.39 -6.80 1.80
C ALA A 136 -22.54 -7.97 0.82
N ILE A 137 -21.48 -8.78 0.64
CA ILE A 137 -21.48 -9.91 -0.31
C ILE A 137 -21.74 -11.27 0.34
N GLY A 138 -21.71 -11.36 1.67
CA GLY A 138 -21.92 -12.60 2.42
C GLY A 138 -20.80 -13.62 2.26
N LYS A 139 -19.55 -13.18 2.03
CA LYS A 139 -18.37 -14.04 1.80
C LYS A 139 -17.15 -13.46 2.50
N THR A 140 -16.23 -14.34 2.89
CA THR A 140 -14.91 -13.95 3.39
C THR A 140 -13.95 -13.75 2.22
N ILE A 141 -13.33 -12.58 2.12
CA ILE A 141 -12.33 -12.25 1.09
C ILE A 141 -10.95 -12.02 1.69
N LEU A 142 -10.84 -11.75 3.00
CA LEU A 142 -9.57 -11.69 3.70
C LEU A 142 -9.23 -13.04 4.32
N CYS A 143 -8.40 -13.80 3.61
CA CYS A 143 -8.04 -15.16 4.02
C CYS A 143 -6.99 -15.14 5.14
N THR A 144 -7.17 -16.02 6.14
CA THR A 144 -6.11 -16.32 7.11
C THR A 144 -4.97 -17.04 6.39
N THR A 145 -3.76 -16.51 6.50
CA THR A 145 -2.51 -17.13 6.02
C THR A 145 -2.20 -18.41 6.77
#